data_AF-F3MI58-F1
#
_entry.id   AF-F3MI58-F1
#
_cell.length_a   1.000
_cell.length_b   1.000
_cell.length_c   1.000
_cell.angle_alpha   90.00
_cell.angle_beta   90.00
_cell.angle_gamma   90.00
#
_symmetry.space_group_name_H-M   'P 1'
#
loop_
_entity.id
_entity.type
_entity.pdbx_description
1 polymer ?
#
loop_
_entity_poly.entity_id
_entity_poly.type
_entity_poly.pdbx_seq_one_letter_code
_entity_poly.pdbx_strand_id
1 'polypeptide(L)' 'MTLDFREQYKELPIGDVIQTSYVISIDGSGYPIIIDQSGKVFICHHDSGEVIRLADSFEALIEENFYEW' A
#
# COMPACT_ATOMS: atom_id res chain seq x y z
N MET A 1 7.64 6.37 -6.60
CA MET A 1 8.04 4.94 -6.71
C MET A 1 8.14 4.56 -8.18
N THR A 2 9.12 3.75 -8.59
CA THR A 2 9.50 3.57 -10.02
C THR A 2 8.66 2.50 -10.74
N LEU A 3 8.75 2.46 -12.08
CA LEU A 3 8.17 1.37 -12.89
C LEU A 3 8.80 0.01 -12.54
N ASP A 4 10.12 -0.01 -12.31
CA ASP A 4 10.85 -1.24 -11.95
C ASP A 4 10.34 -1.87 -10.66
N PHE A 5 9.91 -1.06 -9.69
CA PHE A 5 9.27 -1.59 -8.48
C PHE A 5 8.02 -2.38 -8.83
N ARG A 6 7.14 -1.83 -9.68
CA ARG A 6 5.87 -2.50 -10.03
C ARG A 6 6.12 -3.83 -10.73
N GLU A 7 7.13 -3.89 -11.60
CA GLU A 7 7.52 -5.13 -12.27
C GLU A 7 8.01 -6.21 -11.29
N GLN A 8 8.68 -5.84 -10.19
CA GLN A 8 9.12 -6.82 -9.18
C GLN A 8 7.96 -7.58 -8.51
N TYR A 9 6.78 -6.98 -8.42
CA TYR A 9 5.61 -7.57 -7.76
C TYR A 9 4.62 -8.24 -8.72
N LYS A 10 4.83 -8.11 -10.04
CA LYS A 10 3.85 -8.49 -11.06
C LYS A 10 3.42 -9.96 -11.01
N GLU A 11 4.35 -10.86 -10.70
CA GLU A 11 4.09 -12.30 -10.63
C GLU A 11 3.74 -12.79 -9.20
N LEU A 12 3.64 -11.88 -8.23
CA LEU A 12 3.27 -12.20 -6.85
C LEU A 12 1.75 -12.11 -6.67
N PRO A 13 1.18 -12.72 -5.60
CA PRO A 13 -0.27 -12.68 -5.35
C PRO A 13 -0.86 -11.27 -5.25
N ILE A 14 -0.06 -10.28 -4.86
CA ILE A 14 -0.46 -8.87 -4.76
C ILE A 14 -0.22 -8.07 -6.05
N GLY A 15 0.26 -8.70 -7.12
CA GLY A 15 0.70 -8.04 -8.36
C GLY A 15 -0.37 -7.13 -8.97
N ASP A 16 -1.58 -7.65 -9.19
CA ASP A 16 -2.70 -6.88 -9.74
C ASP A 16 -3.06 -5.66 -8.86
N VAL A 17 -3.03 -5.85 -7.54
CA VAL A 17 -3.32 -4.80 -6.56
C VAL A 17 -2.26 -3.69 -6.66
N ILE A 18 -0.98 -4.05 -6.69
CA ILE A 18 0.12 -3.07 -6.84
C ILE A 18 0.01 -2.34 -8.19
N GLN A 19 -0.28 -3.04 -9.29
CA GLN A 19 -0.35 -2.47 -10.63
C GLN A 19 -1.49 -1.46 -10.82
N THR A 20 -2.61 -1.68 -10.16
CA THR A 20 -3.81 -0.84 -10.28
C THR A 20 -3.93 0.27 -9.22
N SER A 21 -3.01 0.29 -8.24
CA SER A 21 -3.05 1.21 -7.10
C SER A 21 -1.89 2.21 -7.11
N TYR A 22 -1.98 3.23 -6.25
CA TYR A 22 -0.91 4.20 -6.02
C TYR A 22 -0.16 3.86 -4.73
N VAL A 23 1.13 3.54 -4.83
CA VAL A 23 1.94 3.22 -3.64
C VAL A 23 2.45 4.53 -3.01
N ILE A 24 2.07 4.75 -1.76
CA ILE A 24 2.35 5.99 -1.01
C ILE A 24 3.52 5.84 -0.05
N SER A 25 3.80 4.63 0.43
CA SER A 25 4.89 4.37 1.35
C SER A 25 5.29 2.89 1.30
N ILE A 26 6.36 2.55 1.99
CA ILE A 26 6.81 1.19 2.26
C ILE A 26 7.13 1.16 3.75
N ASP A 27 6.66 0.14 4.46
CA ASP A 27 6.94 0.00 5.89
C ASP A 27 8.41 -0.41 6.15
N GLY A 28 8.78 -0.55 7.43
CA GLY A 28 10.15 -0.95 7.82
C GLY A 28 10.56 -2.36 7.38
N SER A 29 9.61 -3.19 6.97
CA SER A 29 9.80 -4.58 6.52
C SER A 29 9.80 -4.72 5.00
N GLY A 30 9.53 -3.64 4.26
CA GLY A 30 9.45 -3.66 2.80
C GLY A 30 8.05 -3.91 2.26
N TYR A 31 7.01 -3.91 3.10
CA TYR A 31 5.63 -4.10 2.67
C TYR A 31 5.06 -2.80 2.09
N PRO A 32 4.54 -2.83 0.84
CA PRO A 32 4.01 -1.62 0.21
C PRO A 32 2.73 -1.16 0.89
N ILE A 33 2.61 0.15 1.12
CA ILE A 33 1.38 0.82 1.55
C ILE A 33 0.81 1.58 0.36
N ILE A 34 -0.46 1.30 0.04
CA ILE A 34 -1.10 1.74 -1.20
C ILE A 34 -2.41 2.49 -0.94
N ILE A 35 -2.82 3.27 -1.95
CA ILE A 35 -4.17 3.81 -2.12
C ILE A 35 -4.78 3.11 -3.33
N ASP A 36 -5.93 2.46 -3.13
CA ASP A 36 -6.68 1.81 -4.22
C ASP A 36 -7.48 2.84 -5.05
N GLN A 37 -8.14 2.37 -6.11
CA GLN A 37 -8.98 3.23 -6.96
C GLN A 37 -10.20 3.82 -6.25
N SER A 38 -10.59 3.28 -5.09
CA SER A 38 -11.66 3.81 -4.26
C SER A 38 -11.20 4.83 -3.22
N GLY A 39 -9.89 5.08 -3.13
CA GLY A 39 -9.27 5.99 -2.17
C GLY A 39 -8.94 5.36 -0.82
N LYS A 40 -9.18 4.05 -0.62
CA LYS A 40 -8.88 3.36 0.63
C LYS A 40 -7.40 3.00 0.73
N VAL A 41 -6.89 2.94 1.96
CA VAL A 41 -5.47 2.66 2.23
C VAL A 41 -5.30 1.20 2.67
N PHE A 42 -4.29 0.53 2.10
CA PHE A 42 -3.95 -0.86 2.43
C PHE A 42 -2.45 -1.06 2.61
N ILE A 43 -2.07 -2.08 3.38
CA ILE A 43 -0.73 -2.68 3.39
C ILE A 43 -0.78 -4.04 2.70
N CYS A 44 0.23 -4.32 1.87
CA CYS A 44 0.32 -5.55 1.09
C CYS A 44 1.47 -6.44 1.57
N HIS A 45 1.14 -7.58 2.18
CA HIS A 45 2.12 -8.58 2.60
C HIS A 45 2.46 -9.49 1.41
N HIS A 46 3.63 -9.31 0.82
CA HIS A 46 3.99 -9.96 -0.44
C HIS A 46 4.40 -11.44 -0.29
N ASP A 47 4.72 -11.85 0.93
CA ASP A 47 5.04 -13.21 1.36
C ASP A 47 3.79 -14.06 1.58
N SER A 48 2.76 -13.52 2.25
CA SER A 48 1.49 -14.22 2.48
C SER A 48 0.44 -13.97 1.39
N GLY A 49 0.59 -12.89 0.62
CA GLY A 49 -0.42 -12.41 -0.32
C GLY A 49 -1.57 -11.63 0.33
N GLU A 50 -1.49 -11.38 1.64
CA GLU A 50 -2.55 -10.66 2.36
C GLU A 50 -2.55 -9.17 2.01
N VAL A 51 -3.75 -8.61 1.86
CA VAL A 51 -3.99 -7.18 1.66
C VAL A 51 -4.88 -6.71 2.79
N ILE A 52 -4.31 -5.92 3.70
CA ILE A 52 -4.97 -5.50 4.93
C ILE A 52 -5.32 -4.02 4.82
N ARG A 53 -6.59 -3.68 5.06
CA ARG A 53 -7.03 -2.28 5.08
C ARG A 53 -6.48 -1.58 6.32
N LEU A 54 -5.82 -0.45 6.12
CA LEU A 54 -5.33 0.41 7.19
C LEU A 54 -6.32 1.54 7.51
N ALA A 55 -6.89 2.18 6.48
CA ALA A 55 -7.81 3.30 6.66
C ALA A 55 -8.81 3.38 5.49
N ASP A 56 -9.96 4.04 5.73
CA ASP A 56 -10.98 4.25 4.70
C ASP A 56 -10.63 5.40 3.74
N SER A 57 -9.69 6.27 4.10
CA SER A 57 -9.11 7.29 3.22
C SER A 57 -7.68 7.65 3.63
N PHE A 58 -6.96 8.38 2.77
CA PHE A 58 -5.62 8.88 3.10
C PHE A 58 -5.67 9.92 4.22
N GLU A 59 -6.69 10.77 4.24
CA GLU A 59 -6.91 11.77 5.29
C GLU A 59 -7.08 11.09 6.66
N ALA A 60 -7.92 10.07 6.74
CA ALA A 60 -8.12 9.30 7.98
C ALA A 60 -6.81 8.68 8.48
N LEU A 61 -5.99 8.12 7.57
CA LEU A 61 -4.67 7.60 7.93
C LEU A 61 -3.77 8.67 8.56
N ILE A 62 -3.75 9.88 7.98
CA ILE A 62 -2.93 10.98 8.50
C ILE A 62 -3.46 11.44 9.86
N GLU A 63 -4.77 11.65 10.00
CA GLU A 63 -5.38 12.09 11.27
C GLU A 63 -5.10 11.11 12.43
N GLU A 64 -5.11 9.80 12.16
CA GLU A 64 -4.83 8.77 13.17
C GLU A 64 -3.35 8.69 13.58
N ASN A 65 -2.43 9.16 12.73
CA ASN A 65 -0.98 9.00 12.92
C ASN A 65 -0.23 10.33 13.12
N PHE A 66 -0.92 11.46 12.99
CA PHE A 66 -0.35 12.78 13.22
C PHE A 66 -0.52 13.17 14.69
N TYR A 67 0.59 13.28 15.40
CA TYR A 67 0.61 13.76 16.79
C TYR A 67 1.13 15.21 16.79
N GLU A 68 0.31 16.15 17.25
CA GLU A 68 0.74 17.53 17.47
C GLU A 68 1.83 17.56 18.56
N TRP A 69 2.87 18.36 18.31
CA TRP A 69 4.10 18.47 19.10
C TRP A 69 3.96 19.43 20.29
#